data_AF-A0A7X9C250-F1
#
_entry.id   AF-A0A7X9C250-F1
#
_cell.length_a   1.000
_cell.length_b   1.000
_cell.length_c   1.000
_cell.angle_alpha   90.00
_cell.angle_beta   90.00
_cell.angle_gamma   90.00
#
_symmetry.space_group_name_H-M   'P 1'
#
loop_
_entity.id
_entity.type
_entity.pdbx_description
1 polymer ?
#
loop_
_entity_poly.entity_id
_entity_poly.type
_entity_poly.pdbx_seq_one_letter_code
_entity_poly.pdbx_strand_id
1 'polypeptide(L)'
;MFGSIGKLFVDFIGLVFIILSLSGIVVLFFPKVIKRIKLREKRRKFSGFLRGNLRWHNKLGSWFLIFSIIVILSGVFLRPPAMIFIIRDKIKPISGSVHDTPNPWFEKLRNIRYDKYSKEWFIYTSEGFYSLKGLDSKPTAIPKAPHISVMGVTVLEELAPNLWVVGSFNGLYYWERKSGMSVDITQMRPVFLTENRIEGNLIEPQRGVMGGIDVSGYSKDFPNKEIVFSYSKGALTIGKPEIFAQMPDKIKGVNMSLWHVSLEAHVGRIYTPLVNSIMGESYFILFSGIISLFVFISGYIVYRKNTKGRKNTMAK
;
A
#
# COMPACT_ATOMS: atom_id res chain seq x y z
N MET A 1 12.49 10.13 0.98
CA MET A 1 12.81 11.26 1.87
C MET A 1 14.30 11.46 2.15
N PHE A 2 15.02 10.56 2.86
CA PHE A 2 16.42 10.79 3.31
C PHE A 2 17.49 9.95 2.59
N GLY A 3 17.25 9.57 1.34
CA GLY A 3 18.20 8.76 0.55
C GLY A 3 18.58 7.43 1.23
N SER A 4 19.84 7.04 1.09
CA SER A 4 20.38 5.78 1.64
C SER A 4 20.45 5.77 3.18
N ILE A 5 20.71 6.92 3.80
CA ILE A 5 20.77 7.03 5.27
C ILE A 5 19.41 6.74 5.90
N GLY A 6 18.33 7.22 5.29
CA GLY A 6 16.98 6.91 5.75
C GLY A 6 16.66 5.42 5.67
N LYS A 7 17.09 4.75 4.59
CA LYS A 7 16.89 3.30 4.43
C LYS A 7 17.61 2.52 5.54
N LEU A 8 18.89 2.80 5.76
CA LEU A 8 19.68 2.14 6.81
C LEU A 8 19.10 2.37 8.20
N PHE A 9 18.58 3.57 8.47
CA PHE A 9 17.93 3.87 9.75
C PHE A 9 16.66 3.07 9.99
N VAL A 10 15.80 2.94 8.96
CA VAL A 10 14.58 2.12 9.06
C VAL A 10 14.94 0.63 9.20
N ASP A 11 15.95 0.15 8.48
CA ASP A 11 16.44 -1.23 8.61
C ASP A 11 16.95 -1.52 10.03
N PHE A 12 17.66 -0.56 10.63
CA PHE A 12 18.10 -0.66 12.02
C PHE A 12 16.92 -0.73 13.00
N ILE A 13 15.87 0.07 12.81
CA ILE A 13 14.64 -0.04 13.60
C ILE A 13 13.96 -1.40 13.39
N GLY A 14 13.98 -1.93 12.16
CA GLY A 14 13.52 -3.28 11.85
C GLY A 14 14.26 -4.35 12.66
N LEU A 15 15.59 -4.24 12.75
CA LEU A 15 16.41 -5.13 13.58
C LEU A 15 16.08 -5.02 15.07
N VAL A 16 15.84 -3.80 15.56
CA VAL A 16 15.34 -3.57 16.93
C VAL A 16 14.01 -4.27 17.16
N PHE A 17 13.05 -4.20 16.23
CA PHE A 17 11.78 -4.91 16.34
C PHE A 17 11.95 -6.43 16.38
N ILE A 18 12.87 -7.00 15.59
CA ILE A 18 13.19 -8.43 15.64
C ILE A 18 13.68 -8.80 17.05
N ILE A 19 14.62 -8.04 17.61
CA ILE A 19 15.16 -8.28 18.96
C ILE A 19 14.06 -8.16 20.03
N LEU A 20 13.23 -7.11 19.95
CA LEU A 20 12.11 -6.92 20.87
C LEU A 20 11.08 -8.04 20.76
N SER A 21 10.79 -8.52 19.56
CA SER A 21 9.85 -9.62 19.32
C SER A 21 10.38 -10.94 19.89
N LEU A 22 11.63 -11.29 19.60
CA LEU A 22 12.27 -12.50 20.13
C LEU A 22 12.39 -12.47 21.65
N SER A 23 12.84 -11.35 22.21
CA SER A 23 12.94 -11.18 23.66
C SER A 23 11.56 -11.20 24.34
N GLY A 24 10.51 -10.67 23.69
CA GLY A 24 9.13 -10.75 24.15
C GLY A 24 8.58 -12.19 24.16
N ILE A 25 8.85 -12.98 23.11
CA ILE A 25 8.49 -14.41 23.05
C ILE A 25 9.16 -15.17 24.21
N VAL A 26 10.43 -14.91 24.47
CA VAL A 26 11.14 -15.51 25.62
C VAL A 26 10.44 -15.15 26.94
N VAL A 27 10.04 -13.90 27.14
CA VAL A 27 9.31 -13.46 28.34
C VAL A 27 7.96 -14.16 28.49
N LEU A 28 7.24 -14.41 27.40
CA LEU A 28 5.90 -14.98 27.42
C LEU A 28 5.90 -16.51 27.65
N PHE A 29 6.82 -17.24 27.03
CA PHE A 29 6.84 -18.71 27.08
C PHE A 29 7.71 -19.29 28.20
N PHE A 30 8.86 -18.69 28.52
CA PHE A 30 9.79 -19.26 29.49
C PHE A 30 9.26 -19.36 30.93
N PRO A 31 8.36 -18.49 31.45
CA PRO A 31 7.76 -18.69 32.76
C PRO A 31 7.02 -20.03 32.89
N LYS A 32 6.35 -20.47 31.81
CA LYS A 32 5.63 -21.76 31.77
C LYS A 32 6.62 -22.93 31.81
N VAL A 33 7.75 -22.80 31.12
CA VAL A 33 8.83 -23.82 31.12
C VAL A 33 9.52 -23.88 32.49
N ILE A 34 9.85 -22.74 33.09
CA ILE A 34 10.51 -22.64 34.40
C ILE A 34 9.66 -23.27 35.51
N LYS A 35 8.33 -23.15 35.46
CA LYS A 35 7.41 -23.81 36.41
C LYS A 35 7.49 -25.33 36.37
N ARG A 36 7.90 -25.94 35.24
CA ARG A 36 8.04 -27.40 35.06
C ARG A 36 9.41 -27.94 35.50
N ILE A 37 10.39 -27.07 35.77
CA ILE A 37 11.74 -27.48 36.19
C ILE A 37 11.72 -27.84 37.68
N LYS A 38 11.92 -29.13 37.99
CA LYS A 38 11.99 -29.65 39.38
C LYS A 38 13.29 -29.28 40.10
N LEU A 39 14.41 -29.18 39.38
CA LEU A 39 15.73 -28.87 39.94
C LEU A 39 15.86 -27.39 40.33
N ARG A 40 16.02 -27.10 41.62
CA ARG A 40 16.07 -25.75 42.20
C ARG A 40 17.17 -24.87 41.60
N GLU A 41 18.36 -25.43 41.35
CA GLU A 41 19.49 -24.68 40.77
C GLU A 41 19.27 -24.28 39.32
N LYS A 42 18.81 -25.23 38.48
CA LYS A 42 18.43 -24.94 37.09
C LYS A 42 17.32 -23.89 37.05
N ARG A 43 16.31 -24.02 37.91
CA ARG A 43 15.21 -23.04 38.04
C ARG A 43 15.72 -21.64 38.40
N ARG A 44 16.70 -21.53 39.32
CA ARG A 44 17.33 -20.25 39.70
C ARG A 44 18.10 -19.63 38.52
N LYS A 45 18.87 -20.42 37.78
CA LYS A 45 19.65 -19.96 36.61
C LYS A 45 18.72 -19.41 35.51
N PHE A 46 17.70 -20.16 35.12
CA PHE A 46 16.72 -19.72 34.12
C PHE A 46 15.90 -18.51 34.57
N SER A 47 15.53 -18.44 35.85
CA SER A 47 14.86 -17.25 36.42
C SER A 47 15.74 -16.01 36.37
N GLY A 48 17.05 -16.15 36.67
CA GLY A 48 18.04 -15.08 36.55
C GLY A 48 18.17 -14.58 35.10
N PHE A 49 18.28 -15.51 34.15
CA PHE A 49 18.29 -15.20 32.71
C PHE A 49 17.02 -14.46 32.28
N LEU A 50 15.83 -14.95 32.66
CA LEU A 50 14.55 -14.32 32.33
C LEU A 50 14.44 -12.89 32.90
N ARG A 51 14.90 -12.66 34.13
CA ARG A 51 14.97 -11.32 34.74
C ARG A 51 15.97 -10.41 34.03
N GLY A 52 17.06 -10.96 33.51
CA GLY A 52 18.04 -10.24 32.69
C GLY A 52 17.42 -9.83 31.34
N ASN A 53 16.85 -10.79 30.63
CA ASN A 53 16.15 -10.59 29.36
C ASN A 53 15.02 -9.56 29.50
N LEU A 54 14.18 -9.66 30.53
CA LEU A 54 13.10 -8.70 30.77
C LEU A 54 13.62 -7.28 31.04
N ARG A 55 14.74 -7.13 31.76
CA ARG A 55 15.37 -5.83 31.99
C ARG A 55 15.89 -5.22 30.68
N TRP A 56 16.56 -6.02 29.86
CA TRP A 56 17.04 -5.59 28.54
C TRP A 56 15.91 -5.25 27.59
N HIS A 57 14.89 -6.12 27.50
CA HIS A 57 13.69 -5.90 26.70
C HIS A 57 13.01 -4.57 27.06
N ASN A 58 12.78 -4.32 28.35
CA ASN A 58 12.14 -3.08 28.80
C ASN A 58 13.01 -1.84 28.58
N LYS A 59 14.33 -1.94 28.79
CA LYS A 59 15.26 -0.82 28.57
C LYS A 59 15.32 -0.45 27.09
N LEU A 60 15.47 -1.44 26.22
CA LEU A 60 15.54 -1.27 24.77
C LEU A 60 14.19 -0.77 24.23
N GLY A 61 13.08 -1.38 24.67
CA GLY A 61 11.73 -0.94 24.31
C GLY A 61 11.45 0.51 24.74
N SER A 62 11.92 0.94 25.91
CA SER A 62 11.78 2.32 26.36
C SER A 62 12.62 3.31 25.56
N TRP A 63 13.83 2.95 25.15
CA TRP A 63 14.70 3.80 24.33
C TRP A 63 14.12 4.02 22.93
N PHE A 64 13.57 2.97 22.33
CA PHE A 64 13.04 3.02 20.97
C PHE A 64 11.53 3.27 20.89
N LEU A 65 10.86 3.52 22.02
CA LEU A 65 9.39 3.66 22.07
C LEU A 65 8.85 4.70 21.09
N ILE A 66 9.46 5.89 21.04
CA ILE A 66 9.01 6.97 20.17
C ILE A 66 9.16 6.55 18.70
N PHE A 67 10.29 5.96 18.33
CA PHE A 67 10.51 5.45 16.98
C PHE A 67 9.52 4.34 16.62
N SER A 68 9.23 3.44 17.56
CA SER A 68 8.23 2.38 17.35
C SER A 68 6.83 2.95 17.11
N ILE A 69 6.43 3.96 17.88
CA ILE A 69 5.15 4.66 17.68
C ILE A 69 5.11 5.30 16.30
N ILE A 70 6.17 6.00 15.88
CA ILE A 70 6.25 6.61 14.54
C ILE A 70 6.10 5.54 13.45
N VAL A 71 6.81 4.41 13.55
CA VAL A 71 6.71 3.32 12.57
C VAL A 71 5.31 2.72 12.54
N ILE A 72 4.69 2.47 13.70
CA ILE A 72 3.33 1.92 13.77
C ILE A 72 2.32 2.89 13.16
N LEU A 73 2.37 4.17 13.55
CA LEU A 73 1.46 5.18 13.02
C LEU A 73 1.65 5.36 11.51
N SER A 74 2.90 5.53 11.05
CA SER A 74 3.17 5.63 9.62
C SER A 74 2.67 4.39 8.85
N GLY A 75 2.89 3.18 9.36
CA GLY A 75 2.37 1.94 8.77
C GLY A 75 0.84 1.89 8.67
N VAL A 76 0.13 2.36 9.69
CA VAL A 76 -1.34 2.44 9.69
C VAL A 76 -1.85 3.42 8.63
N PHE A 77 -1.22 4.59 8.52
CA PHE A 77 -1.63 5.64 7.58
C PHE A 77 -1.20 5.37 6.12
N LEU A 78 -0.27 4.44 5.87
CA LEU A 78 0.16 4.06 4.52
C LEU A 78 -0.87 3.23 3.75
N ARG A 79 -1.95 2.75 4.40
CA ARG A 79 -3.01 1.96 3.74
C ARG A 79 -4.41 2.50 4.07
N PRO A 80 -5.40 2.30 3.17
CA PRO A 80 -6.80 2.50 3.52
C PRO A 80 -7.20 1.62 4.72
N PRO A 81 -8.15 2.07 5.59
CA PRO A 81 -8.93 3.31 5.51
C PRO A 81 -8.25 4.55 6.10
N ALA A 82 -7.22 4.41 6.96
CA ALA A 82 -6.62 5.56 7.65
C ALA A 82 -6.00 6.58 6.67
N MET A 83 -5.44 6.11 5.56
CA MET A 83 -4.94 6.96 4.48
C MET A 83 -5.98 7.95 3.95
N ILE A 84 -7.28 7.60 3.97
CA ILE A 84 -8.37 8.44 3.42
C ILE A 84 -8.44 9.80 4.13
N PHE A 85 -8.10 9.84 5.43
CA PHE A 85 -8.14 11.09 6.20
C PHE A 85 -7.05 12.09 5.78
N ILE A 86 -5.93 11.62 5.23
CA ILE A 86 -4.78 12.46 4.91
C ILE A 86 -4.56 12.65 3.40
N ILE A 87 -5.24 11.87 2.56
CA ILE A 87 -4.98 11.83 1.10
C ILE A 87 -5.26 13.15 0.38
N ARG A 88 -6.09 14.02 0.97
CA ARG A 88 -6.48 15.32 0.39
C ARG A 88 -5.49 16.43 0.72
N ASP A 89 -4.68 16.26 1.75
CA ASP A 89 -3.81 17.31 2.26
C ASP A 89 -2.51 17.35 1.47
N LYS A 90 -2.23 18.51 0.86
CA LYS A 90 -0.96 18.76 0.18
C LYS A 90 0.00 19.44 1.15
N ILE A 91 1.03 18.72 1.56
CA ILE A 91 2.08 19.23 2.44
C ILE A 91 3.30 19.60 1.58
N LYS A 92 3.90 20.77 1.87
CA LYS A 92 5.16 21.16 1.21
C LYS A 92 6.28 20.17 1.57
N PRO A 93 7.11 19.74 0.61
CA PRO A 93 8.28 18.93 0.91
C PRO A 93 9.17 19.59 1.97
N ILE A 94 9.77 18.78 2.83
CA ILE A 94 10.73 19.25 3.84
C ILE A 94 11.98 19.73 3.11
N SER A 95 12.45 20.93 3.45
CA SER A 95 13.62 21.52 2.82
C SER A 95 14.85 20.62 2.90
N GLY A 96 15.55 20.44 1.79
CA GLY A 96 16.72 19.56 1.69
C GLY A 96 16.42 18.05 1.67
N SER A 97 15.14 17.65 1.61
CA SER A 97 14.77 16.26 1.34
C SER A 97 14.83 15.95 -0.16
N VAL A 98 14.86 14.66 -0.53
CA VAL A 98 14.84 14.24 -1.95
C VAL A 98 13.61 14.75 -2.72
N HIS A 99 12.51 15.04 -2.01
CA HIS A 99 11.26 15.54 -2.61
C HIS A 99 11.25 17.07 -2.74
N ASP A 100 12.19 17.79 -2.11
CA ASP A 100 12.38 19.22 -2.29
C ASP A 100 13.24 19.48 -3.53
N THR A 101 12.60 19.35 -4.69
CA THR A 101 13.25 19.51 -5.99
C THR A 101 12.62 20.66 -6.77
N PRO A 102 13.42 21.46 -7.50
CA PRO A 102 12.90 22.49 -8.38
C PRO A 102 12.20 21.90 -9.63
N ASN A 103 12.32 20.59 -9.88
CA ASN A 103 11.70 19.94 -11.03
C ASN A 103 10.18 19.79 -10.85
N PRO A 104 9.33 20.50 -11.63
CA PRO A 104 7.88 20.45 -11.48
C PRO A 104 7.26 19.10 -11.89
N TRP A 105 8.00 18.28 -12.63
CA TRP A 105 7.54 16.96 -13.10
C TRP A 105 7.85 15.83 -12.12
N PHE A 106 8.71 16.06 -11.13
CA PHE A 106 9.13 15.04 -10.19
C PHE A 106 7.93 14.50 -9.39
N GLU A 107 7.77 13.17 -9.38
CA GLU A 107 6.63 12.42 -8.79
C GLU A 107 5.23 12.74 -9.37
N LYS A 108 5.13 13.72 -10.28
CA LYS A 108 3.88 14.10 -10.95
C LYS A 108 3.74 13.46 -12.32
N LEU A 109 4.79 13.37 -13.13
CA LEU A 109 4.72 12.79 -14.48
C LEU A 109 4.54 11.26 -14.39
N ARG A 110 3.52 10.72 -15.07
CA ARG A 110 3.17 9.30 -15.02
C ARG A 110 3.25 8.61 -16.38
N ASN A 111 2.68 9.20 -17.43
CA ASN A 111 2.75 8.67 -18.78
C ASN A 111 2.96 9.78 -19.82
N ILE A 112 3.66 9.44 -20.90
CA ILE A 112 3.82 10.28 -22.09
C ILE A 112 3.63 9.44 -23.36
N ARG A 113 2.85 9.96 -24.29
CA ARG A 113 2.56 9.36 -25.60
C ARG A 113 2.56 10.44 -26.66
N TYR A 114 2.90 10.06 -27.89
CA TYR A 114 2.81 10.96 -29.03
C TYR A 114 1.57 10.58 -29.85
N ASP A 115 0.66 11.54 -30.05
CA ASP A 115 -0.53 11.41 -30.90
C ASP A 115 -0.13 11.65 -32.35
N LYS A 116 -0.17 10.60 -33.17
CA LYS A 116 0.31 10.67 -34.56
C LYS A 116 -0.61 11.50 -35.44
N TYR A 117 -1.91 11.58 -35.12
CA TYR A 117 -2.91 12.26 -35.93
C TYR A 117 -2.97 13.75 -35.61
N SER A 118 -2.97 14.09 -34.32
CA SER A 118 -3.03 15.48 -33.84
C SER A 118 -1.66 16.15 -33.86
N LYS A 119 -0.57 15.37 -34.00
CA LYS A 119 0.84 15.82 -33.93
C LYS A 119 1.15 16.53 -32.61
N GLU A 120 0.61 16.01 -31.51
CA GLU A 120 0.78 16.55 -30.17
C GLU A 120 1.26 15.46 -29.21
N TRP A 121 2.00 15.87 -28.18
CA TRP A 121 2.34 15.06 -27.04
C TRP A 121 1.18 15.00 -26.06
N PHE A 122 0.83 13.79 -25.67
CA PHE A 122 -0.20 13.48 -24.71
C PHE A 122 0.41 13.01 -23.40
N ILE A 123 0.13 13.74 -22.32
CA ILE A 123 0.74 13.51 -21.01
C ILE A 123 -0.33 13.25 -19.96
N TYR A 124 -0.07 12.26 -19.11
CA TYR A 124 -0.80 12.03 -17.88
C TYR A 124 0.09 12.32 -16.67
N THR A 125 -0.45 13.13 -15.76
CA THR A 125 0.19 13.49 -14.49
C THR A 125 -0.71 13.14 -13.30
N SER A 126 -0.19 13.25 -12.08
CA SER A 126 -0.98 13.15 -10.86
C SER A 126 -2.13 14.16 -10.76
N GLU A 127 -2.11 15.23 -11.56
CA GLU A 127 -3.15 16.27 -11.59
C GLU A 127 -4.14 16.09 -12.75
N GLY A 128 -3.90 15.16 -13.66
CA GLY A 128 -4.77 14.87 -14.80
C GLY A 128 -4.04 14.83 -16.14
N PHE A 129 -4.81 14.97 -17.21
CA PHE A 129 -4.34 14.88 -18.60
C PHE A 129 -4.03 16.24 -19.21
N TYR A 130 -2.95 16.28 -20.00
CA TYR A 130 -2.47 17.48 -20.68
C TYR A 130 -2.07 17.16 -22.12
N SER A 131 -2.27 18.13 -23.02
CA SER A 131 -1.76 18.11 -24.40
C SER A 131 -0.67 19.16 -24.59
N LEU A 132 0.30 18.86 -25.45
CA LEU A 132 1.49 19.67 -25.72
C LEU A 132 1.80 19.62 -27.20
N LYS A 133 2.00 20.76 -27.86
CA LYS A 133 2.40 20.77 -29.29
C LYS A 133 3.84 20.31 -29.48
N GLY A 134 4.71 20.65 -28.55
CA GLY A 134 6.09 20.19 -28.44
C GLY A 134 6.46 19.99 -26.97
N LEU A 135 7.56 19.29 -26.68
CA LEU A 135 7.99 19.04 -25.30
C LEU A 135 8.32 20.33 -24.54
N ASP A 136 8.75 21.38 -25.25
CA ASP A 136 9.06 22.70 -24.69
C ASP A 136 7.85 23.63 -24.64
N SER A 137 6.70 23.20 -25.17
CA SER A 137 5.49 24.04 -25.19
C SER A 137 4.78 24.06 -23.84
N LYS A 138 3.90 25.04 -23.62
CA LYS A 138 3.09 25.10 -22.40
C LYS A 138 2.01 23.99 -22.42
N PRO A 139 1.89 23.16 -21.38
CA PRO A 139 0.85 22.14 -21.31
C PRO A 139 -0.55 22.75 -21.25
N THR A 140 -1.47 22.21 -22.06
CA THR A 140 -2.90 22.57 -22.05
C THR A 140 -3.70 21.45 -21.39
N ALA A 141 -4.45 21.74 -20.33
CA ALA A 141 -5.25 20.74 -19.63
C ALA A 141 -6.42 20.24 -20.50
N ILE A 142 -6.72 18.94 -20.40
CA ILE A 142 -7.88 18.33 -21.09
C ILE A 142 -8.99 18.09 -20.06
N PRO A 143 -10.10 18.85 -20.11
CA PRO A 143 -11.10 18.85 -19.04
C PRO A 143 -12.01 17.62 -19.03
N LYS A 144 -12.35 17.06 -20.20
CA LYS A 144 -13.29 15.94 -20.34
C LYS A 144 -12.55 14.60 -20.38
N ALA A 145 -11.95 14.23 -19.26
CA ALA A 145 -11.21 12.98 -19.10
C ALA A 145 -12.09 11.82 -18.58
N PRO A 146 -11.74 10.56 -18.90
CA PRO A 146 -12.41 9.39 -18.30
C PRO A 146 -12.14 9.31 -16.78
N HIS A 147 -12.97 8.53 -16.07
CA HIS A 147 -12.83 8.32 -14.64
C HIS A 147 -11.61 7.44 -14.31
N ILE A 148 -10.53 8.06 -13.85
CA ILE A 148 -9.29 7.38 -13.46
C ILE A 148 -9.26 7.13 -11.96
N SER A 149 -8.76 5.96 -11.55
CA SER A 149 -8.53 5.66 -10.13
C SER A 149 -7.40 6.50 -9.52
N VAL A 150 -7.34 6.53 -8.18
CA VAL A 150 -6.22 7.15 -7.43
C VAL A 150 -4.86 6.54 -7.80
N MET A 151 -4.84 5.27 -8.22
CA MET A 151 -3.63 4.57 -8.65
C MET A 151 -3.12 5.05 -10.02
N GLY A 152 -3.94 5.81 -10.74
CA GLY A 152 -3.61 6.42 -12.00
C GLY A 152 -3.87 5.53 -13.21
N VAL A 153 -3.39 6.01 -14.36
CA VAL A 153 -3.55 5.35 -15.66
C VAL A 153 -2.53 4.23 -15.82
N THR A 154 -3.03 3.01 -16.03
CA THR A 154 -2.24 1.80 -16.30
C THR A 154 -2.11 1.52 -17.80
N VAL A 155 -3.14 1.87 -18.57
CA VAL A 155 -3.17 1.70 -20.03
C VAL A 155 -3.40 3.05 -20.67
N LEU A 156 -2.53 3.42 -21.61
CA LEU A 156 -2.72 4.59 -22.45
C LEU A 156 -2.25 4.29 -23.87
N GLU A 157 -3.21 4.01 -24.74
CA GLU A 157 -2.96 3.56 -26.11
C GLU A 157 -3.85 4.27 -27.13
N GLU A 158 -3.28 4.62 -28.27
CA GLU A 158 -3.99 5.21 -29.40
C GLU A 158 -4.60 4.09 -30.28
N LEU A 159 -5.92 4.10 -30.44
CA LEU A 159 -6.64 3.10 -31.25
C LEU A 159 -6.94 3.60 -32.65
N ALA A 160 -7.45 4.82 -32.76
CA ALA A 160 -7.83 5.46 -34.03
C ALA A 160 -7.72 6.99 -33.90
N PRO A 161 -7.93 7.78 -34.98
CA PRO A 161 -7.85 9.24 -34.90
C PRO A 161 -8.76 9.80 -33.79
N ASN A 162 -8.17 10.47 -32.80
CA ASN A 162 -8.85 11.00 -31.60
C ASN A 162 -9.46 9.96 -30.66
N LEU A 163 -9.28 8.66 -30.88
CA LEU A 163 -9.82 7.57 -30.06
C LEU A 163 -8.71 6.85 -29.30
N TRP A 164 -8.82 6.88 -27.97
CA TRP A 164 -7.81 6.36 -27.05
C TRP A 164 -8.40 5.29 -26.15
N VAL A 165 -7.59 4.28 -25.83
CA VAL A 165 -7.86 3.30 -24.78
C VAL A 165 -7.18 3.78 -23.51
N VAL A 166 -7.98 4.05 -22.48
CA VAL A 166 -7.51 4.49 -21.17
C VAL A 166 -7.93 3.49 -20.12
N GLY A 167 -6.97 2.85 -19.47
CA GLY A 167 -7.20 1.88 -18.40
C GLY A 167 -6.73 2.40 -17.05
N SER A 168 -7.48 2.05 -16.01
CA SER A 168 -7.09 2.27 -14.62
C SER A 168 -7.68 1.17 -13.74
N PHE A 169 -7.31 1.16 -12.46
CA PHE A 169 -7.97 0.29 -11.47
C PHE A 169 -9.49 0.52 -11.30
N ASN A 170 -10.06 1.52 -11.98
CA ASN A 170 -11.51 1.77 -12.03
C ASN A 170 -12.21 1.13 -13.26
N GLY A 171 -11.47 0.76 -14.31
CA GLY A 171 -12.04 0.23 -15.55
C GLY A 171 -11.19 0.51 -16.78
N LEU A 172 -11.69 0.09 -17.95
CA LEU A 172 -11.11 0.34 -19.27
C LEU A 172 -12.08 1.17 -20.11
N TYR A 173 -11.61 2.30 -20.63
CA TYR A 173 -12.45 3.26 -21.35
C TYR A 173 -11.97 3.47 -22.78
N TYR A 174 -12.92 3.46 -23.73
CA TYR A 174 -12.72 4.13 -25.01
C TYR A 174 -13.01 5.61 -24.82
N TRP A 175 -12.03 6.45 -25.12
CA TRP A 175 -12.11 7.88 -24.91
C TRP A 175 -11.88 8.63 -26.22
N GLU A 176 -12.91 9.35 -26.66
CA GLU A 176 -12.83 10.24 -27.81
C GLU A 176 -12.43 11.63 -27.34
N ARG A 177 -11.20 12.06 -27.67
CA ARG A 177 -10.58 13.29 -27.14
C ARG A 177 -11.31 14.57 -27.53
N LYS A 178 -11.93 14.63 -28.72
CA LYS A 178 -12.58 15.85 -29.23
C LYS A 178 -13.95 16.08 -28.60
N SER A 179 -14.79 15.05 -28.55
CA SER A 179 -16.11 15.13 -27.93
C SER A 179 -16.03 15.09 -26.40
N GLY A 180 -14.99 14.45 -25.86
CA GLY A 180 -14.86 14.12 -24.45
C GLY A 180 -15.73 12.94 -24.03
N MET A 181 -16.30 12.20 -24.99
CA MET A 181 -17.11 11.02 -24.70
C MET A 181 -16.21 9.87 -24.23
N SER A 182 -16.59 9.20 -23.15
CA SER A 182 -15.92 8.00 -22.67
C SER A 182 -16.91 6.86 -22.47
N VAL A 183 -16.56 5.66 -22.94
CA VAL A 183 -17.39 4.45 -22.85
C VAL A 183 -16.61 3.39 -22.09
N ASP A 184 -17.19 2.85 -21.02
CA ASP A 184 -16.58 1.74 -20.28
C ASP A 184 -16.77 0.43 -21.06
N ILE A 185 -15.66 -0.11 -21.52
CA ILE A 185 -15.59 -1.32 -22.35
C ILE A 185 -15.90 -2.56 -21.51
N THR A 186 -15.58 -2.51 -20.22
CA THR A 186 -15.73 -3.66 -19.31
C THR A 186 -17.19 -3.91 -18.92
N GLN A 187 -18.02 -2.85 -18.97
CA GLN A 187 -19.43 -2.92 -18.60
C GLN A 187 -20.38 -2.76 -19.80
N MET A 188 -19.87 -2.46 -21.01
CA MET A 188 -20.65 -2.05 -22.19
C MET A 188 -21.71 -0.98 -21.87
N ARG A 189 -21.37 0.02 -21.03
CA ARG A 189 -22.26 1.13 -20.69
C ARG A 189 -21.66 2.45 -21.19
N PRO A 190 -22.41 3.27 -21.95
CA PRO A 190 -21.97 4.62 -22.26
C PRO A 190 -21.99 5.46 -20.97
N VAL A 191 -20.84 6.01 -20.59
CA VAL A 191 -20.75 6.96 -19.48
C VAL A 191 -20.90 8.35 -20.09
N PHE A 192 -22.14 8.82 -20.21
CA PHE A 192 -22.41 10.21 -20.56
C PHE A 192 -22.02 11.08 -19.37
N LEU A 193 -21.07 11.99 -19.58
CA LEU A 193 -20.73 13.05 -18.63
C LEU A 193 -21.93 14.01 -18.55
N THR A 194 -22.94 13.71 -17.73
CA THR A 194 -24.02 14.66 -17.44
C THR A 194 -23.42 15.85 -16.70
N GLU A 195 -23.72 17.07 -17.17
CA GLU A 195 -23.18 18.37 -16.75
C GLU A 195 -23.34 18.73 -15.26
N ASN A 196 -23.98 17.89 -14.44
CA ASN A 196 -24.28 18.16 -13.03
C ASN A 196 -23.27 17.61 -12.01
N ARG A 197 -22.05 17.25 -12.42
CA ARG A 197 -20.94 16.92 -11.50
C ARG A 197 -19.66 17.72 -11.79
N ILE A 198 -19.82 18.97 -12.22
CA ILE A 198 -18.71 19.92 -12.40
C ILE A 198 -18.20 20.46 -11.05
N GLU A 199 -18.91 20.23 -9.94
CA GLU A 199 -18.39 20.52 -8.61
C GLU A 199 -17.51 19.39 -8.07
N GLY A 200 -16.25 19.48 -8.49
CA GLY A 200 -15.13 18.86 -7.82
C GLY A 200 -14.53 17.73 -8.63
N ASN A 201 -13.22 17.85 -8.87
CA ASN A 201 -12.31 16.72 -9.08
C ASN A 201 -12.36 15.80 -7.84
N LEU A 202 -13.51 15.18 -7.60
CA LEU A 202 -13.77 14.29 -6.48
C LEU A 202 -13.21 12.93 -6.86
N ILE A 203 -11.94 12.79 -6.51
CA ILE A 203 -11.28 11.52 -6.27
C ILE A 203 -12.11 10.83 -5.17
N GLU A 204 -13.08 10.01 -5.57
CA GLU A 204 -13.79 9.16 -4.61
C GLU A 204 -12.77 8.21 -3.96
N PRO A 205 -12.68 8.19 -2.62
CA PRO A 205 -11.77 7.30 -1.93
C PRO A 205 -12.21 5.87 -2.20
N GLN A 206 -11.23 5.04 -2.61
CA GLN A 206 -11.39 3.63 -2.93
C GLN A 206 -12.30 2.92 -1.93
N ARG A 207 -13.57 2.72 -2.31
CA ARG A 207 -14.30 1.52 -1.91
C ARG A 207 -13.74 0.43 -2.79
N GLY A 208 -12.94 -0.46 -2.21
CA GLY A 208 -12.65 -1.74 -2.84
C GLY A 208 -13.98 -2.31 -3.34
N VAL A 209 -14.05 -2.58 -4.64
CA VAL A 209 -15.17 -3.27 -5.29
C VAL A 209 -16.51 -2.53 -5.18
N MET A 210 -16.75 -1.55 -6.04
CA MET A 210 -18.11 -1.35 -6.59
C MET A 210 -18.02 -0.98 -8.08
N GLY A 211 -18.13 -2.01 -8.93
CA GLY A 211 -18.51 -1.86 -10.33
C GLY A 211 -17.43 -2.19 -11.36
N GLY A 212 -16.21 -1.65 -11.23
CA GLY A 212 -15.18 -1.74 -12.29
C GLY A 212 -14.29 -2.99 -12.25
N ILE A 213 -13.69 -3.34 -13.40
CA ILE A 213 -12.56 -4.29 -13.47
C ILE A 213 -11.28 -3.54 -13.10
N ASP A 214 -10.45 -4.12 -12.23
CA ASP A 214 -9.16 -3.59 -11.80
C ASP A 214 -8.08 -3.76 -12.88
N VAL A 215 -8.13 -2.91 -13.91
CA VAL A 215 -7.26 -3.01 -15.08
C VAL A 215 -5.80 -2.69 -14.73
N SER A 216 -4.93 -3.69 -14.87
CA SER A 216 -3.48 -3.57 -14.77
C SER A 216 -2.79 -3.47 -16.14
N GLY A 217 -3.43 -3.95 -17.21
CA GLY A 217 -2.88 -3.91 -18.55
C GLY A 217 -3.89 -4.21 -19.66
N TYR A 218 -3.49 -3.95 -20.90
CA TYR A 218 -4.26 -4.19 -22.11
C TYR A 218 -3.30 -4.56 -23.24
N SER A 219 -3.71 -5.49 -24.11
CA SER A 219 -2.98 -5.80 -25.33
C SER A 219 -3.95 -6.16 -26.45
N LYS A 220 -3.64 -5.65 -27.65
CA LYS A 220 -4.30 -5.95 -28.92
C LYS A 220 -3.39 -6.75 -29.88
N ASP A 221 -2.23 -7.19 -29.40
CA ASP A 221 -1.23 -7.87 -30.24
C ASP A 221 -1.68 -9.30 -30.63
N PHE A 222 -2.74 -9.80 -30.01
CA PHE A 222 -3.30 -11.10 -30.30
C PHE A 222 -4.28 -11.03 -31.47
N PRO A 223 -4.12 -11.87 -32.50
CA PRO A 223 -5.00 -11.85 -33.66
C PRO A 223 -6.46 -12.12 -33.24
N ASN A 224 -7.35 -11.19 -33.60
CA ASN A 224 -8.79 -11.20 -33.27
C ASN A 224 -9.12 -11.23 -31.76
N LYS A 225 -8.20 -10.83 -30.88
CA LYS A 225 -8.43 -10.86 -29.43
C LYS A 225 -7.87 -9.60 -28.76
N GLU A 226 -8.73 -8.88 -28.08
CA GLU A 226 -8.32 -7.86 -27.13
C GLU A 226 -8.31 -8.46 -25.73
N ILE A 227 -7.17 -8.35 -25.05
CA ILE A 227 -6.96 -8.94 -23.73
C ILE A 227 -6.76 -7.83 -22.72
N VAL A 228 -7.58 -7.86 -21.67
CA VAL A 228 -7.47 -7.01 -20.48
C VAL A 228 -6.87 -7.83 -19.37
N PHE A 229 -5.80 -7.32 -18.78
CA PHE A 229 -5.23 -7.89 -17.58
C PHE A 229 -5.88 -7.21 -16.37
N SER A 230 -6.64 -8.00 -15.60
CA SER A 230 -7.18 -7.63 -14.31
C SER A 230 -6.18 -8.01 -13.22
N TYR A 231 -5.97 -7.12 -12.25
CA TYR A 231 -5.08 -7.37 -11.11
C TYR A 231 -5.58 -8.57 -10.26
N SER A 232 -6.89 -8.72 -10.08
CA SER A 232 -7.50 -9.78 -9.28
C SER A 232 -7.82 -11.06 -10.04
N LYS A 233 -8.29 -10.96 -11.29
CA LYS A 233 -8.78 -12.10 -12.09
C LYS A 233 -7.78 -12.60 -13.13
N GLY A 234 -6.69 -11.87 -13.36
CA GLY A 234 -5.74 -12.19 -14.42
C GLY A 234 -6.25 -11.76 -15.79
N ALA A 235 -5.91 -12.50 -16.83
CA ALA A 235 -6.26 -12.12 -18.21
C ALA A 235 -7.73 -12.44 -18.53
N LEU A 236 -8.41 -11.45 -19.09
CA LEU A 236 -9.81 -11.47 -19.50
C LEU A 236 -9.89 -11.06 -20.96
N THR A 237 -10.71 -11.74 -21.76
CA THR A 237 -10.96 -11.34 -23.16
C THR A 237 -12.11 -10.34 -23.23
N ILE A 238 -11.96 -9.31 -24.05
CA ILE A 238 -13.06 -8.38 -24.36
C ILE A 238 -13.98 -9.05 -25.38
N GLY A 239 -15.28 -9.13 -25.07
CA GLY A 239 -16.27 -9.75 -25.95
C GLY A 239 -16.50 -11.23 -25.64
N LYS A 240 -16.07 -12.13 -26.53
CA LYS A 240 -16.31 -13.58 -26.33
C LYS A 240 -15.48 -14.08 -25.15
N PRO A 241 -16.10 -14.71 -24.13
CA PRO A 241 -15.37 -15.26 -22.99
C PRO A 241 -14.61 -16.49 -23.47
N GLU A 242 -13.33 -16.30 -23.78
CA GLU A 242 -12.43 -17.41 -24.04
C GLU A 242 -11.60 -17.67 -22.79
N ILE A 243 -11.44 -18.95 -22.47
CA ILE A 243 -10.64 -19.37 -21.33
C ILE A 243 -9.19 -19.04 -21.66
N PHE A 244 -8.60 -18.11 -20.93
CA PHE A 244 -7.17 -17.81 -21.03
C PHE A 244 -6.35 -19.06 -20.68
N ALA A 245 -5.10 -19.13 -21.15
CA ALA A 245 -4.25 -20.29 -21.00
C ALA A 245 -4.26 -20.80 -19.54
N GLN A 246 -4.62 -22.07 -19.36
CA GLN A 246 -4.63 -22.69 -18.03
C GLN A 246 -3.22 -22.67 -17.44
N MET A 247 -3.13 -22.41 -16.14
CA MET A 247 -1.85 -22.47 -15.43
C MET A 247 -1.22 -23.85 -15.66
N PRO A 248 0.02 -23.93 -16.16
CA PRO A 248 0.68 -25.20 -16.40
C PRO A 248 0.76 -26.05 -15.14
N ASP A 249 0.55 -27.37 -15.25
CA ASP A 249 0.56 -28.30 -14.10
C ASP A 249 1.89 -28.27 -13.33
N LYS A 250 3.00 -28.00 -14.03
CA LYS A 250 4.34 -27.86 -13.42
C LYS A 250 4.43 -26.68 -12.44
N ILE A 251 3.61 -25.64 -12.61
CA ILE A 251 3.60 -24.44 -11.77
C ILE A 251 2.57 -24.56 -10.65
N LYS A 252 1.48 -25.30 -10.88
CA LYS A 252 0.36 -25.46 -9.96
C LYS A 252 0.75 -25.98 -8.57
N GLY A 253 1.81 -26.79 -8.49
CA GLY A 253 2.33 -27.38 -7.24
C GLY A 253 3.57 -26.68 -6.66
N VAL A 254 4.00 -25.55 -7.20
CA VAL A 254 5.22 -24.88 -6.74
C VAL A 254 4.99 -24.19 -5.40
N ASN A 255 5.87 -24.45 -4.44
CA ASN A 255 5.82 -23.81 -3.13
C ASN A 255 6.13 -22.31 -3.24
N MET A 256 5.44 -21.50 -2.44
CA MET A 256 5.74 -20.08 -2.32
C MET A 256 7.07 -19.87 -1.60
N SER A 257 7.91 -18.97 -2.11
CA SER A 257 9.12 -18.55 -1.40
C SER A 257 8.78 -17.96 -0.02
N LEU A 258 9.71 -18.05 0.94
CA LEU A 258 9.54 -17.45 2.26
C LEU A 258 9.23 -15.94 2.18
N TRP A 259 9.80 -15.24 1.21
CA TRP A 259 9.52 -13.82 0.97
C TRP A 259 8.04 -13.57 0.66
N HIS A 260 7.46 -14.32 -0.28
CA HIS A 260 6.05 -14.22 -0.62
C HIS A 260 5.16 -14.60 0.56
N VAL A 261 5.47 -15.68 1.28
CA VAL A 261 4.73 -16.04 2.51
C VAL A 261 4.79 -14.91 3.55
N SER A 262 5.96 -14.31 3.76
CA SER A 262 6.14 -13.18 4.67
C SER A 262 5.33 -11.95 4.22
N LEU A 263 5.24 -11.70 2.92
CA LEU A 263 4.43 -10.63 2.35
C LEU A 263 2.93 -10.87 2.59
N GLU A 264 2.44 -12.08 2.35
CA GLU A 264 1.05 -12.46 2.60
C GLU A 264 0.71 -12.36 4.11
N ALA A 265 1.64 -12.74 5.00
CA ALA A 265 1.49 -12.57 6.44
C ALA A 265 1.46 -11.08 6.83
N HIS A 266 2.38 -10.28 6.28
CA HIS A 266 2.51 -8.86 6.56
C HIS A 266 1.29 -8.05 6.12
N VAL A 267 0.73 -8.39 4.96
CA VAL A 267 -0.50 -7.77 4.44
C VAL A 267 -1.75 -8.30 5.13
N GLY A 268 -1.65 -9.43 5.84
CA GLY A 268 -2.74 -10.06 6.57
C GLY A 268 -3.57 -11.04 5.74
N ARG A 269 -3.20 -11.28 4.49
CA ARG A 269 -3.92 -12.19 3.57
C ARG A 269 -3.83 -13.65 3.97
N ILE A 270 -2.80 -14.07 4.71
CA ILE A 270 -2.79 -15.41 5.32
C ILE A 270 -3.92 -15.58 6.34
N TYR A 271 -4.35 -14.48 6.98
CA TYR A 271 -5.43 -14.50 7.95
C TYR A 271 -6.80 -14.30 7.32
N THR A 272 -6.90 -14.18 5.99
CA THR A 272 -8.15 -13.96 5.26
C THR A 272 -9.30 -14.86 5.72
N PRO A 273 -9.16 -16.18 5.91
CA PRO A 273 -10.26 -17.02 6.40
C PRO A 273 -10.83 -16.59 7.77
N LEU A 274 -9.98 -16.04 8.64
CA LEU A 274 -10.35 -15.59 9.99
C LEU A 274 -10.77 -14.12 10.02
N VAL A 275 -10.11 -13.28 9.21
CA VAL A 275 -10.26 -11.83 9.20
C VAL A 275 -11.41 -11.39 8.30
N ASN A 276 -11.66 -12.05 7.16
CA ASN A 276 -12.80 -11.70 6.30
C ASN A 276 -14.15 -11.93 6.96
N SER A 277 -14.26 -12.92 7.84
CA SER A 277 -15.51 -13.17 8.56
C SER A 277 -15.83 -12.09 9.61
N ILE A 278 -14.86 -11.30 10.06
CA ILE A 278 -15.01 -10.41 11.23
C ILE A 278 -14.78 -8.94 10.88
N MET A 279 -13.79 -8.63 10.03
CA MET A 279 -13.31 -7.25 9.85
C MET A 279 -12.98 -6.86 8.39
N GLY A 280 -12.81 -7.80 7.46
CA GLY A 280 -12.41 -7.53 6.08
C GLY A 280 -10.92 -7.18 5.94
N GLU A 281 -10.26 -7.64 4.87
CA GLU A 281 -8.79 -7.53 4.69
C GLU A 281 -8.24 -6.10 4.86
N SER A 282 -9.00 -5.09 4.41
CA SER A 282 -8.59 -3.68 4.47
C SER A 282 -8.44 -3.13 5.90
N TYR A 283 -9.12 -3.71 6.90
CA TYR A 283 -9.07 -3.21 8.28
C TYR A 283 -8.01 -3.90 9.14
N PHE A 284 -7.43 -5.00 8.66
CA PHE A 284 -6.43 -5.77 9.41
C PHE A 284 -5.25 -4.91 9.89
N ILE A 285 -4.73 -4.05 9.01
CA ILE A 285 -3.56 -3.21 9.30
C ILE A 285 -3.90 -2.11 10.30
N LEU A 286 -5.10 -1.54 10.21
CA LEU A 286 -5.58 -0.56 11.19
C LEU A 286 -5.67 -1.18 12.59
N PHE A 287 -6.36 -2.31 12.73
CA PHE A 287 -6.55 -2.96 14.02
C PHE A 287 -5.23 -3.51 14.60
N SER A 288 -4.40 -4.14 13.78
CA SER A 288 -3.09 -4.62 14.22
C SER A 288 -2.19 -3.47 14.67
N GLY A 289 -2.26 -2.31 14.01
CA GLY A 289 -1.57 -1.09 14.44
C GLY A 289 -2.08 -0.56 15.77
N ILE A 290 -3.40 -0.48 15.98
CA ILE A 290 -4.01 -0.04 17.25
C ILE A 290 -3.62 -0.99 18.40
N ILE A 291 -3.71 -2.30 18.18
CA ILE A 291 -3.32 -3.32 19.17
C ILE A 291 -1.83 -3.19 19.49
N SER A 292 -0.99 -3.03 18.47
CA SER A 292 0.45 -2.85 18.66
C SER A 292 0.73 -1.60 19.50
N LEU A 293 0.10 -0.47 19.17
CA LEU A 293 0.23 0.78 19.93
C LEU A 293 -0.18 0.58 21.39
N PHE A 294 -1.29 -0.12 21.64
CA PHE A 294 -1.74 -0.46 22.99
C PHE A 294 -0.72 -1.31 23.75
N VAL A 295 -0.13 -2.32 23.11
CA VAL A 295 0.92 -3.17 23.72
C VAL A 295 2.16 -2.37 24.08
N PHE A 296 2.64 -1.49 23.19
CA PHE A 296 3.81 -0.65 23.47
C PHE A 296 3.55 0.36 24.59
N ILE A 297 2.40 1.05 24.58
CA ILE A 297 2.03 2.02 25.61
C ILE A 297 1.83 1.33 26.96
N SER A 298 1.05 0.25 27.00
CA SER A 298 0.80 -0.50 28.23
C SER A 298 2.08 -1.09 28.81
N GLY A 299 2.96 -1.66 27.96
CA GLY A 299 4.27 -2.15 28.36
C GLY A 299 5.14 -1.07 29.01
N TYR A 300 5.15 0.14 28.44
CA TYR A 300 5.87 1.27 29.01
C TYR A 300 5.30 1.77 30.34
N ILE A 301 3.97 1.85 30.46
CA ILE A 301 3.30 2.23 31.71
C ILE A 301 3.67 1.24 32.83
N VAL A 302 3.61 -0.07 32.56
CA VAL A 302 3.97 -1.13 33.51
C VAL A 302 5.45 -1.02 33.90
N TYR A 303 6.34 -0.79 32.94
CA TYR A 303 7.76 -0.58 33.21
C TYR A 303 8.02 0.63 34.12
N ARG A 304 7.34 1.75 33.87
CA ARG A 304 7.47 2.97 34.67
C ARG A 304 6.92 2.78 36.09
N LYS A 305 5.81 2.06 36.25
CA LYS A 305 5.24 1.73 37.57
C LYS A 305 6.19 0.86 38.39
N ASN A 306 6.78 -0.16 37.78
CA ASN A 306 7.71 -1.07 38.44
C ASN A 306 9.05 -0.41 38.81
N THR A 307 9.53 0.54 38.00
CA THR A 307 10.76 1.31 38.30
C THR A 307 10.54 2.35 39.39
N LYS A 308 9.41 3.05 39.40
CA LYS A 308 9.03 3.96 40.50
C LYS A 308 8.80 3.21 41.82
N GLY A 309 8.10 2.07 41.79
CA GLY A 309 7.87 1.24 42.96
C GLY A 309 9.16 0.76 43.63
N ARG A 310 10.18 0.41 42.83
CA ARG A 310 11.53 0.06 43.33
C ARG A 310 12.28 1.23 43.95
N LYS A 311 12.19 2.43 43.38
CA LYS A 311 12.83 3.63 43.97
C LYS A 311 12.22 3.97 45.33
N ASN A 312 10.89 3.88 45.47
CA ASN A 312 10.21 4.15 46.73
C ASN A 312 10.48 3.09 47.82
N THR A 313 10.85 1.86 47.46
CA THR A 313 11.26 0.82 48.43
C THR A 313 12.73 0.90 48.82
N MET A 314 13.58 1.60 48.05
CA MET A 314 14.97 1.86 48.42
C MET A 314 15.15 3.17 49.19
N ALA A 315 14.15 4.07 49.15
CA ALA A 315 14.13 5.34 49.88
C ALA A 315 13.42 5.25 51.26
N LYS A 316 12.95 4.06 51.64
CA LYS A 316 12.45 3.70 52.97
C LYS A 316 13.43 2.69 53.59
#